data_AF-A0A1I1G8E6-F1
#
_entry.id   AF-A0A1I1G8E6-F1
#
_cell.length_a   1.000
_cell.length_b   1.000
_cell.length_c   1.000
_cell.angle_alpha   90.00
_cell.angle_beta   90.00
_cell.angle_gamma   90.00
#
_symmetry.space_group_name_H-M   'P 1'
#
loop_
_entity.id
_entity.type
_entity.pdbx_description
1 polymer ?
#
loop_
_entity_poly.entity_id
_entity_poly.type
_entity_poly.pdbx_seq_one_letter_code
_entity_poly.pdbx_strand_id
1 'polypeptide(L)'
;MKKVLILTSLLAVAALNVPTASADDISLRVCEYISVNDKTRLRSFLKNKKLKVRNIFKKIECNGKNLLIFAATKQSLDTGEFLIGKLPKKVVSANLAEITKLSAHLAEDAKERVE
;
A
#
# COMPACT_ATOMS: atom_id res chain seq x y z
N MET A 1 -51.61 -47.98 6.20
CA MET A 1 -50.15 -47.77 6.41
C MET A 1 -49.60 -47.04 5.19
N LYS A 2 -49.47 -45.72 5.23
CA LYS A 2 -48.96 -44.90 4.12
C LYS A 2 -47.47 -44.64 4.36
N LYS A 3 -46.60 -45.30 3.60
CA LYS A 3 -45.15 -45.05 3.63
C LYS A 3 -44.85 -43.87 2.71
N VAL A 4 -44.58 -42.72 3.31
CA VAL A 4 -44.09 -41.54 2.61
C VAL A 4 -42.57 -41.57 2.73
N LEU A 5 -41.89 -41.90 1.63
CA LEU A 5 -40.44 -41.80 1.50
C LEU A 5 -40.13 -40.43 0.89
N ILE A 6 -39.61 -39.52 1.69
CA ILE A 6 -39.05 -38.25 1.21
C ILE A 6 -37.53 -38.40 1.26
N LEU A 7 -36.92 -38.65 0.11
CA LEU A 7 -35.47 -38.49 -0.07
C LEU A 7 -35.18 -36.99 -0.16
N THR A 8 -34.67 -36.39 0.90
CA THR A 8 -34.06 -35.06 0.86
C THR A 8 -32.59 -35.19 0.48
N SER A 9 -32.25 -34.91 -0.77
CA SER A 9 -30.86 -34.73 -1.21
C SER A 9 -30.34 -33.38 -0.70
N LEU A 10 -29.43 -33.42 0.28
CA LEU A 10 -28.78 -32.24 0.81
C LEU A 10 -27.60 -31.86 -0.09
N LEU A 11 -27.85 -31.00 -1.08
CA LEU A 11 -26.79 -30.36 -1.87
C LEU A 11 -26.12 -29.26 -1.02
N ALA A 12 -25.05 -29.63 -0.31
CA ALA A 12 -24.20 -28.66 0.38
C ALA A 12 -23.32 -27.94 -0.66
N VAL A 13 -23.76 -26.77 -1.12
CA VAL A 13 -22.93 -25.88 -1.93
C VAL A 13 -21.92 -25.22 -1.00
N ALA A 14 -20.68 -25.72 -0.98
CA ALA A 14 -19.60 -25.05 -0.28
C ALA A 14 -19.25 -23.76 -1.03
N ALA A 15 -19.73 -22.62 -0.54
CA ALA A 15 -19.30 -21.31 -1.00
C ALA A 15 -17.82 -21.12 -0.61
N LEU A 16 -16.93 -21.19 -1.60
CA LEU A 16 -15.53 -20.85 -1.41
C LEU A 16 -15.44 -19.33 -1.16
N ASN A 17 -15.27 -18.94 0.11
CA ASN A 17 -14.98 -17.57 0.50
C ASN A 17 -13.56 -17.21 0.04
N VAL A 18 -13.42 -16.76 -1.22
CA VAL A 18 -12.17 -16.17 -1.70
C VAL A 18 -12.03 -14.81 -1.02
N PRO A 19 -10.96 -14.56 -0.24
CA PRO A 19 -10.77 -13.26 0.40
C PRO A 19 -10.62 -12.17 -0.67
N THR A 20 -11.64 -11.35 -0.86
CA THR A 20 -11.54 -10.11 -1.62
C THR A 20 -10.83 -9.11 -0.73
N ALA A 21 -9.56 -8.81 -1.01
CA ALA A 21 -8.86 -7.76 -0.29
C ALA A 21 -9.63 -6.45 -0.42
N SER A 22 -10.09 -5.92 0.71
CA SER A 22 -10.83 -4.66 0.76
C SER A 22 -9.86 -3.47 0.55
N ALA A 23 -10.39 -2.30 0.22
CA ALA A 23 -9.55 -1.09 0.10
C ALA A 23 -8.88 -0.74 1.43
N ASP A 24 -9.56 -0.99 2.55
CA ASP A 24 -9.06 -0.76 3.91
C ASP A 24 -7.85 -1.64 4.22
N ASP A 25 -7.87 -2.91 3.79
CA ASP A 25 -6.75 -3.83 3.95
C ASP A 25 -5.49 -3.36 3.19
N ILE A 26 -5.66 -2.75 2.01
CA ILE A 26 -4.53 -2.25 1.21
C ILE A 26 -3.88 -1.06 1.89
N SER A 27 -4.68 -0.08 2.33
CA SER A 27 -4.19 1.11 3.02
C SER A 27 -3.45 0.74 4.30
N LEU A 28 -4.05 -0.12 5.12
CA LEU A 28 -3.45 -0.58 6.37
C LEU A 28 -2.07 -1.23 6.14
N ARG A 29 -1.98 -2.18 5.21
CA ARG A 29 -0.71 -2.89 4.92
C ARG A 29 0.35 -1.96 4.32
N VAL A 30 -0.04 -1.05 3.43
CA VAL A 30 0.90 -0.08 2.85
C VAL A 30 1.46 0.82 3.95
N CYS A 31 0.59 1.37 4.80
CA CYS A 31 1.03 2.23 5.90
C CYS A 31 1.87 1.49 6.93
N GLU A 32 1.51 0.24 7.26
CA GLU A 32 2.29 -0.64 8.13
C GLU A 32 3.71 -0.81 7.58
N TYR A 33 3.84 -1.29 6.34
CA TYR A 33 5.16 -1.55 5.74
C TYR A 33 6.02 -0.30 5.58
N ILE A 34 5.41 0.85 5.29
CA ILE A 34 6.15 2.12 5.30
C ILE A 34 6.61 2.43 6.72
N SER A 35 5.72 2.36 7.72
CA SER A 35 6.04 2.76 9.09
C SER A 35 7.20 1.98 9.72
N VAL A 36 7.34 0.69 9.38
CA VAL A 36 8.44 -0.17 9.85
C VAL A 36 9.62 -0.23 8.87
N ASN A 37 9.62 0.63 7.84
CA ASN A 37 10.65 0.71 6.80
C ASN A 37 10.93 -0.61 6.05
N ASP A 38 9.92 -1.46 5.83
CA ASP A 38 10.09 -2.75 5.14
C ASP A 38 9.82 -2.62 3.63
N LYS A 39 10.84 -2.17 2.89
CA LYS A 39 10.82 -2.03 1.42
C LYS A 39 10.50 -3.35 0.71
N THR A 40 11.00 -4.47 1.23
CA THR A 40 10.85 -5.78 0.58
C THR A 40 9.41 -6.27 0.66
N ARG A 41 8.77 -6.16 1.83
CA ARG A 41 7.34 -6.49 1.99
C ARG A 41 6.47 -5.53 1.21
N LEU A 42 6.74 -4.23 1.26
CA LEU A 42 5.99 -3.24 0.48
C LEU A 42 6.04 -3.58 -1.03
N ARG A 43 7.24 -3.75 -1.58
CA ARG A 43 7.43 -4.10 -3.00
C ARG A 43 6.72 -5.39 -3.38
N SER A 44 6.83 -6.42 -2.54
CA SER A 44 6.23 -7.74 -2.80
C SER A 44 4.71 -7.68 -2.76
N PHE A 45 4.15 -7.00 -1.77
CA PHE A 45 2.72 -6.79 -1.63
C PHE A 45 2.13 -6.06 -2.85
N LEU A 46 2.75 -4.95 -3.27
CA LEU A 46 2.31 -4.21 -4.45
C LEU A 46 2.39 -5.06 -5.72
N LYS A 47 3.46 -5.84 -5.89
CA LYS A 47 3.61 -6.76 -7.03
C LYS A 47 2.49 -7.79 -7.05
N ASN A 48 2.24 -8.46 -5.92
CA ASN A 48 1.24 -9.52 -5.81
C ASN A 48 -0.18 -9.00 -6.05
N LYS A 49 -0.46 -7.76 -5.62
CA LYS A 49 -1.74 -7.08 -5.85
C LYS A 49 -1.80 -6.33 -7.18
N LYS A 50 -0.76 -6.40 -8.02
CA LYS A 50 -0.64 -5.68 -9.31
C LYS A 50 -0.87 -4.16 -9.17
N LEU A 51 -0.45 -3.58 -8.05
CA LEU A 51 -0.58 -2.16 -7.74
C LEU A 51 0.69 -1.39 -8.14
N LYS A 52 0.50 -0.19 -8.69
CA LYS A 52 1.60 0.75 -8.98
C LYS A 52 1.70 1.78 -7.86
N VAL A 53 2.94 2.14 -7.48
CA VAL A 53 3.20 3.18 -6.45
C VAL A 53 2.44 4.49 -6.74
N ARG A 54 2.46 4.95 -8.00
CA ARG A 54 1.72 6.16 -8.43
C ARG A 54 0.20 6.10 -8.22
N ASN A 55 -0.38 4.90 -8.19
CA ASN A 55 -1.82 4.72 -8.01
C ASN A 55 -2.19 4.73 -6.53
N ILE A 56 -1.41 4.06 -5.70
CA ILE A 56 -1.64 4.06 -4.24
C ILE A 56 -1.34 5.43 -3.64
N PHE A 57 -0.33 6.15 -4.15
CA PHE A 57 0.02 7.48 -3.65
C PHE A 57 -1.13 8.49 -3.79
N LYS A 58 -1.95 8.34 -4.84
CA LYS A 58 -3.12 9.22 -5.08
C LYS A 58 -4.33 8.90 -4.22
N LYS A 59 -4.37 7.71 -3.61
CA LYS A 59 -5.58 7.15 -2.98
C LYS A 59 -5.42 6.86 -1.49
N ILE A 60 -4.18 6.76 -1.02
CA ILE A 60 -3.87 6.30 0.34
C ILE A 60 -3.12 7.40 1.07
N GLU A 61 -3.63 7.74 2.24
CA GLU A 61 -2.96 8.55 3.24
C GLU A 61 -2.76 7.71 4.50
N CYS A 62 -1.63 7.90 5.14
CA CYS A 62 -1.28 7.26 6.40
C CYS A 62 -1.33 8.32 7.49
N ASN A 63 -2.30 8.21 8.41
CA ASN A 63 -2.54 9.21 9.46
C ASN A 63 -2.70 10.64 8.92
N GLY A 64 -3.46 10.80 7.82
CA GLY A 64 -3.70 12.08 7.16
C GLY A 64 -2.48 12.68 6.44
N LYS A 65 -1.41 11.90 6.26
CA LYS A 65 -0.22 12.30 5.48
C LYS A 65 -0.12 11.44 4.23
N ASN A 66 0.27 12.05 3.10
CA ASN A 66 0.62 11.25 1.92
C ASN A 66 1.84 10.37 2.20
N LEU A 67 2.06 9.36 1.35
CA LEU A 67 3.04 8.30 1.60
C LEU A 67 4.49 8.81 1.72
N LEU A 68 4.88 9.87 0.99
CA LEU A 68 6.23 10.44 1.05
C LEU A 68 6.46 11.16 2.38
N ILE A 69 5.50 11.99 2.77
CA ILE A 69 5.56 12.75 4.03
C ILE A 69 5.47 11.81 5.23
N PHE A 70 4.65 10.76 5.14
CA PHE A 70 4.56 9.74 6.18
C PHE A 70 5.90 8.98 6.33
N ALA A 71 6.51 8.54 5.22
CA ALA A 71 7.82 7.89 5.25
C ALA A 71 8.90 8.80 5.86
N ALA A 72 8.94 10.07 5.46
CA ALA A 72 9.88 11.04 6.02
C ALA A 72 9.63 11.28 7.51
N THR A 73 8.38 11.44 7.93
CA THR A 73 8.00 11.60 9.36
C THR A 73 8.44 10.41 10.20
N LYS A 74 8.36 9.20 9.64
CA LYS A 74 8.72 7.94 10.33
C LYS A 74 10.20 7.55 10.19
N GLN A 75 11.02 8.37 9.51
CA GLN A 75 12.42 8.04 9.17
C GLN A 75 12.55 6.69 8.44
N SER A 76 11.58 6.39 7.57
CA SER A 76 11.53 5.14 6.83
C SER A 76 12.31 5.28 5.52
N LEU A 77 13.63 5.25 5.61
CA LEU A 77 14.56 5.62 4.53
C LEU A 77 14.40 4.75 3.28
N ASP A 78 14.57 3.43 3.41
CA ASP A 78 14.44 2.50 2.28
C ASP A 78 13.10 2.58 1.55
N THR A 79 12.01 2.66 2.32
CA THR A 79 10.67 2.76 1.74
C THR A 79 10.46 4.14 1.12
N GLY A 80 10.97 5.21 1.74
CA GLY A 80 10.97 6.57 1.21
C GLY A 80 11.69 6.66 -0.13
N GLU A 81 12.95 6.20 -0.20
CA GLU A 81 13.75 6.10 -1.43
C GLU A 81 12.99 5.33 -2.53
N PHE A 82 12.44 4.16 -2.16
CA PHE A 82 11.68 3.35 -3.09
C PHE A 82 10.45 4.11 -3.64
N LEU A 83 9.73 4.85 -2.80
CA LEU A 83 8.60 5.67 -3.22
C LEU A 83 9.05 6.81 -4.15
N ILE A 84 10.09 7.56 -3.78
CA ILE A 84 10.68 8.66 -4.58
C ILE A 84 11.07 8.16 -5.96
N GLY A 85 11.79 7.03 -6.04
CA GLY A 85 12.24 6.44 -7.30
C GLY A 85 11.11 5.90 -8.19
N LYS A 86 9.91 5.64 -7.64
CA LYS A 86 8.76 5.13 -8.41
C LYS A 86 7.70 6.18 -8.74
N LEU A 87 7.81 7.38 -8.17
CA LEU A 87 6.90 8.48 -8.44
C LEU A 87 7.39 9.36 -9.61
N PRO A 88 6.48 10.04 -10.33
CA PRO A 88 6.85 11.03 -11.35
C PRO A 88 7.58 12.22 -10.72
N LYS A 89 8.53 12.83 -11.47
CA LYS A 89 9.27 14.04 -11.04
C LYS A 89 8.37 15.12 -10.46
N LYS A 90 7.25 15.42 -11.15
CA LYS A 90 6.27 16.42 -10.73
C LYS A 90 5.68 16.16 -9.33
N VAL A 91 5.45 14.89 -8.99
CA VAL A 91 4.91 14.51 -7.67
C VAL A 91 5.96 14.67 -6.59
N VAL A 92 7.20 14.25 -6.86
CA VAL A 92 8.30 14.41 -5.91
C VAL A 92 8.61 15.88 -5.68
N SER A 93 8.68 16.68 -6.75
CA SER A 93 8.88 18.13 -6.68
C SER A 93 7.81 18.84 -5.85
N ALA A 94 6.53 18.47 -6.00
CA ALA A 94 5.45 19.04 -5.22
C ALA A 94 5.54 18.75 -3.70
N ASN A 95 6.29 17.72 -3.30
CA ASN A 95 6.47 17.34 -1.90
C ASN A 95 7.88 17.67 -1.36
N LEU A 96 8.78 18.17 -2.22
CA LEU A 96 10.21 18.33 -1.91
C LEU A 96 10.43 19.19 -0.66
N ALA A 97 9.77 20.35 -0.59
CA ALA A 97 9.94 21.29 0.51
C ALA A 97 9.55 20.69 1.87
N GLU A 98 8.57 19.79 1.92
CA GLU A 98 8.15 19.14 3.16
C GLU A 98 9.04 17.93 3.48
N ILE A 99 9.46 17.14 2.48
CA ILE A 99 10.44 16.07 2.65
C ILE A 99 11.74 16.62 3.25
N THR A 100 12.27 17.73 2.72
CA THR A 100 13.51 18.36 3.19
C THR A 100 13.42 18.80 4.66
N LYS A 101 12.24 19.19 5.14
CA LYS A 101 12.05 19.57 6.55
C LYS A 101 12.03 18.35 7.48
N LEU A 102 11.61 17.19 6.98
CA LEU A 102 11.31 16.01 7.80
C LEU A 102 12.44 14.97 7.79
N SER A 103 13.21 14.87 6.71
CA SER A 103 14.31 13.91 6.59
C SER A 103 15.39 14.44 5.66
N ALA A 104 16.60 14.64 6.20
CA ALA A 104 17.76 15.07 5.42
C ALA A 104 18.19 14.01 4.39
N HIS A 105 18.15 12.73 4.77
CA HIS A 105 18.48 11.61 3.89
C HIS A 105 17.58 11.59 2.65
N LEU A 106 16.27 11.53 2.85
CA LEU A 106 15.31 11.51 1.74
C LEU A 106 15.28 12.83 0.94
N ALA A 107 15.76 13.93 1.52
CA ALA A 107 15.89 15.19 0.79
C ALA A 107 16.88 15.08 -0.36
N GLU A 108 18.00 14.38 -0.15
CA GLU A 108 19.03 14.21 -1.19
C GLU A 108 18.49 13.35 -2.34
N ASP A 109 17.86 12.21 -2.05
CA ASP A 109 17.20 11.39 -3.07
C ASP A 109 16.10 12.14 -3.82
N ALA A 110 15.32 12.96 -3.10
CA ALA A 110 14.25 13.74 -3.69
C ALA A 110 14.79 14.84 -4.62
N LYS A 111 15.89 15.50 -4.26
CA LYS A 111 16.57 16.49 -5.12
C LYS A 111 17.13 15.83 -6.38
N GLU A 112 17.89 14.75 -6.24
CA GLU A 112 18.42 13.99 -7.39
C GLU A 112 17.31 13.54 -8.34
N ARG A 113 16.15 13.13 -7.78
CA ARG A 113 15.02 12.67 -8.60
C ARG A 113 14.39 13.79 -9.44
N VAL A 114 14.40 15.04 -8.96
CA VAL A 114 13.74 16.17 -9.62
C VAL A 114 14.64 16.88 -10.62
N GLU A 115 15.96 16.86 -10.42
CA GLU A 115 16.97 17.23 -11.40
C GLU A 115 16.81 16.39 -12.69
#